data_AF-A0A164HHL2-F1
#
_entry.id   AF-A0A164HHL2-F1
#
_cell.length_a   1.000
_cell.length_b   1.000
_cell.length_c   1.000
_cell.angle_alpha   90.00
_cell.angle_beta   90.00
_cell.angle_gamma   90.00
#
_symmetry.space_group_name_H-M   'P 1'
#
loop_
_entity.id
_entity.type
_entity.pdbx_description
1 polymer ?
#
loop_
_entity_poly.entity_id
_entity_poly.type
_entity_poly.pdbx_seq_one_letter_code
_entity_poly.pdbx_strand_id
1 'polypeptide(L)'
;ELNPQATTIDTSEIIYPTLAQLESRPKTQEVDIDKQLLAETVTRDTVYQICGYLLYTRRRLLKCLECLPTLQTKEELLPADFYHHCLTDIRSKGGLKYCTPNMFQFFHAVENNVKNRKEETGS
;
A
#
# COMPACT_ATOMS: atom_id res chain seq x y z
N GLU A 1 26.27 20.83 -60.00
CA GLU A 1 27.09 19.99 -59.09
C GLU A 1 26.34 19.87 -57.77
N LEU A 2 25.88 18.66 -57.43
CA LEU A 2 25.09 18.38 -56.23
C LEU A 2 26.01 17.73 -55.19
N ASN A 3 26.09 18.33 -54.00
CA ASN A 3 26.90 17.87 -52.86
C ASN A 3 26.27 16.63 -52.19
N PRO A 4 26.93 15.45 -52.14
CA PRO A 4 26.40 14.28 -51.46
C PRO A 4 27.20 14.05 -50.16
N GLN A 5 26.81 14.72 -49.10
CA GLN A 5 27.21 14.35 -47.73
C GLN A 5 25.94 14.14 -46.91
N ALA A 6 25.16 13.13 -47.31
CA ALA A 6 24.18 12.51 -46.43
C ALA A 6 24.90 11.37 -45.71
N THR A 7 25.41 11.64 -44.50
CA THR A 7 25.96 10.60 -43.64
C THR A 7 24.80 9.72 -43.20
N THR A 8 24.70 8.51 -43.76
CA THR A 8 23.79 7.47 -43.28
C THR A 8 24.25 7.07 -41.89
N ILE A 9 23.52 7.50 -40.87
CA ILE A 9 23.71 7.01 -39.51
C ILE A 9 23.26 5.55 -39.51
N ASP A 10 24.21 4.62 -39.39
CA ASP A 10 23.90 3.21 -39.20
C ASP A 10 23.26 3.04 -37.81
N THR A 11 21.93 3.05 -37.79
CA THR A 11 21.14 2.90 -36.57
C THR A 11 21.35 1.54 -35.88
N SER A 12 21.99 0.58 -36.54
CA SER A 12 22.32 -0.71 -35.91
C SER A 12 23.34 -0.55 -34.78
N GLU A 13 24.31 0.36 -34.88
CA GLU A 13 25.33 0.58 -33.85
C GLU A 13 24.77 1.22 -32.56
N ILE A 14 23.58 1.82 -32.62
CA ILE A 14 22.94 2.49 -31.47
C ILE A 14 21.92 1.57 -30.79
N ILE A 15 21.21 0.74 -31.56
CA ILE A 15 20.11 -0.08 -31.05
C ILE A 15 20.63 -1.33 -30.31
N TYR A 16 21.67 -2.00 -30.82
CA TYR A 16 22.17 -3.25 -30.22
C TYR A 16 22.82 -3.09 -28.83
N PRO A 17 23.64 -2.05 -28.56
CA PRO A 17 24.18 -1.84 -27.21
C PRO A 17 23.09 -1.49 -26.19
N THR A 18 22.04 -0.78 -26.62
CA THR A 18 20.94 -0.32 -25.76
C THR A 18 20.05 -1.48 -25.32
N LEU A 19 19.77 -2.45 -26.21
CA LEU A 19 19.03 -3.66 -25.87
C LEU A 19 19.81 -4.57 -24.89
N ALA A 20 21.12 -4.73 -25.09
CA ALA A 20 21.97 -5.48 -24.18
C ALA A 20 22.04 -4.83 -22.77
N GLN A 21 22.04 -3.49 -22.70
CA GLN A 21 21.98 -2.76 -21.43
C GLN A 21 20.63 -2.93 -20.72
N LEU A 22 19.51 -2.97 -21.47
CA LEU A 22 18.17 -3.24 -20.93
C LEU A 22 18.01 -4.69 -20.45
N GLU A 23 18.63 -5.65 -21.12
CA GLU A 23 18.65 -7.07 -20.73
C GLU A 23 19.60 -7.35 -19.55
N SER A 24 20.63 -6.53 -19.36
CA SER A 24 21.56 -6.62 -18.23
C SER A 24 21.05 -5.96 -16.93
N ARG A 25 19.94 -5.20 -16.99
CA ARG A 25 19.30 -4.69 -15.77
C ARG A 25 18.78 -5.88 -14.96
N PRO A 26 19.10 -5.97 -13.66
CA PRO A 26 18.63 -7.08 -12.84
C PRO A 26 17.11 -6.96 -12.66
N LYS A 27 16.34 -7.66 -13.52
CA LYS A 27 14.89 -7.87 -13.37
C LYS A 27 14.53 -8.40 -11.97
N THR A 28 15.47 -9.07 -11.32
CA THR A 28 15.35 -9.64 -9.97
C THR A 28 15.20 -8.57 -8.88
N GLN A 29 15.75 -7.37 -9.05
CA GLN A 29 15.75 -6.34 -8.00
C GLN A 29 14.50 -5.45 -8.02
N GLU A 30 13.96 -5.11 -9.18
CA GLU A 30 12.67 -4.42 -9.31
C GLU A 30 11.50 -5.29 -8.80
N VAL A 31 11.51 -6.59 -9.15
CA VAL A 31 10.46 -7.54 -8.75
C VAL A 31 10.40 -7.76 -7.23
N ASP A 32 11.51 -7.64 -6.51
CA ASP A 32 11.55 -7.81 -5.05
C ASP A 32 11.00 -6.58 -4.31
N ILE A 33 11.29 -5.37 -4.82
CA ILE A 33 10.74 -4.11 -4.28
C ILE A 33 9.22 -4.09 -4.45
N ASP A 34 8.72 -4.49 -5.62
CA ASP A 34 7.29 -4.55 -5.88
C ASP A 34 6.57 -5.54 -4.96
N LYS A 35 7.19 -6.69 -4.68
CA LYS A 35 6.65 -7.68 -3.73
C LYS A 35 6.63 -7.18 -2.30
N GLN A 36 7.69 -6.51 -1.86
CA GLN A 36 7.77 -5.97 -0.51
C GLN A 36 6.76 -4.84 -0.31
N LEU A 37 6.67 -3.91 -1.27
CA LEU A 37 5.70 -2.82 -1.26
C LEU A 37 4.26 -3.35 -1.26
N LEU A 38 3.99 -4.37 -2.08
CA LEU A 38 2.69 -5.04 -2.11
C LEU A 38 2.37 -5.69 -0.77
N ALA A 39 3.32 -6.40 -0.16
CA ALA A 39 3.12 -7.04 1.14
C ALA A 39 2.82 -6.00 2.23
N GLU A 40 3.55 -4.89 2.28
CA GLU A 40 3.31 -3.80 3.22
C GLU A 40 1.93 -3.16 3.02
N THR A 41 1.53 -2.96 1.76
CA THR A 41 0.20 -2.43 1.43
C THR A 41 -0.91 -3.37 1.90
N VAL A 42 -0.78 -4.67 1.62
CA VAL A 42 -1.75 -5.69 2.06
C VAL A 42 -1.83 -5.75 3.58
N THR A 43 -0.70 -5.67 4.29
CA THR A 43 -0.69 -5.61 5.76
C THR A 43 -1.45 -4.39 6.27
N ARG A 44 -1.18 -3.20 5.72
CA ARG A 44 -1.85 -1.95 6.12
C ARG A 44 -3.36 -2.01 5.89
N ASP A 45 -3.79 -2.46 4.73
CA ASP A 45 -5.21 -2.59 4.42
C ASP A 45 -5.90 -3.62 5.32
N THR A 46 -5.20 -4.71 5.65
CA THR A 46 -5.69 -5.72 6.60
C THR A 46 -5.87 -5.13 7.99
N VAL A 47 -4.90 -4.36 8.49
CA VAL A 47 -4.99 -3.67 9.78
C VAL A 47 -6.19 -2.71 9.80
N TYR A 48 -6.42 -1.96 8.71
CA TYR A 48 -7.57 -1.08 8.61
C TYR A 48 -8.90 -1.85 8.70
N GLN A 49 -9.03 -2.97 7.98
CA GLN A 49 -10.21 -3.82 8.07
C GLN A 49 -10.42 -4.40 9.47
N ILE A 50 -9.35 -4.81 10.16
CA ILE A 50 -9.42 -5.29 11.54
C ILE A 50 -9.98 -4.19 12.46
N CYS A 51 -9.54 -2.93 12.29
CA CYS A 51 -10.09 -1.81 13.05
C CYS A 51 -11.60 -1.67 12.83
N GLY A 52 -12.06 -1.70 11.58
CA GLY A 52 -13.48 -1.65 11.25
C GLY A 52 -14.29 -2.82 11.82
N TYR A 53 -13.71 -4.02 11.81
CA TYR A 53 -14.30 -5.21 12.42
C TYR A 53 -14.40 -5.11 13.94
N LEU A 54 -13.37 -4.58 14.61
CA LEU A 54 -13.37 -4.36 16.06
C LEU A 54 -14.47 -3.38 16.47
N LEU A 55 -14.63 -2.27 15.73
CA LEU A 55 -15.71 -1.32 15.94
C LEU A 55 -17.09 -1.99 15.80
N TYR A 56 -17.27 -2.80 14.75
CA TYR A 56 -18.52 -3.52 14.52
C TYR A 56 -18.84 -4.51 15.64
N THR A 57 -17.89 -5.39 15.98
CA THR A 57 -18.10 -6.48 16.96
C THR A 57 -18.18 -5.98 18.40
N ARG A 58 -17.43 -4.93 18.74
CA ARG A 58 -17.38 -4.34 20.09
C ARG A 58 -18.31 -3.14 20.28
N ARG A 59 -19.20 -2.85 19.32
CA ARG A 59 -20.19 -1.75 19.41
C ARG A 59 -20.98 -1.69 20.71
N ARG A 60 -21.21 -2.83 21.39
CA ARG A 60 -21.91 -2.88 22.67
C ARG A 60 -21.10 -2.30 23.84
N LEU A 61 -19.77 -2.29 23.73
CA LEU A 61 -18.85 -1.73 24.72
C LEU A 61 -18.53 -0.26 24.41
N LEU A 62 -18.57 0.12 23.14
CA LEU A 62 -18.28 1.47 22.66
C LEU A 62 -19.54 2.35 22.69
N LYS A 63 -19.99 2.72 23.89
CA LYS A 63 -21.21 3.54 24.08
C LYS A 63 -20.94 5.01 24.42
N CYS A 64 -19.69 5.37 24.73
CA CYS A 64 -19.35 6.75 25.06
C CYS A 64 -19.47 7.63 23.81
N LEU A 65 -20.34 8.65 23.89
CA LEU A 65 -20.60 9.57 22.77
C LEU A 65 -19.39 10.46 22.45
N GLU A 66 -18.50 10.69 23.41
CA GLU A 66 -17.29 11.48 23.21
C GLU A 66 -16.14 10.63 22.66
N CYS A 67 -16.02 9.36 23.08
CA CYS A 67 -14.94 8.48 22.63
C CYS A 67 -15.22 7.83 21.28
N LEU A 68 -16.47 7.50 20.95
CA LEU A 68 -16.77 6.80 19.70
C LEU A 68 -16.32 7.58 18.45
N PRO A 69 -16.52 8.91 18.35
CA PRO A 69 -16.03 9.71 17.22
C PRO A 69 -14.51 9.77 17.09
N THR A 70 -13.74 9.48 18.14
CA THR A 70 -12.27 9.43 18.05
C THR A 70 -11.77 8.15 17.39
N LEU A 71 -12.62 7.11 17.35
CA LEU A 71 -12.30 5.78 16.82
C LEU A 71 -12.98 5.49 15.49
N GLN A 72 -14.24 5.89 15.34
CA GLN A 72 -15.08 5.62 14.17
C GLN A 72 -15.32 6.92 13.39
N THR A 73 -15.28 6.81 12.06
CA THR A 73 -15.62 7.90 11.14
C THR A 73 -16.62 7.43 10.09
N LYS A 74 -16.88 8.28 9.10
CA LYS A 74 -17.58 7.94 7.87
C LYS A 74 -16.64 8.11 6.68
N GLU A 75 -16.94 7.45 5.57
CA GLU A 75 -16.12 7.48 4.36
C GLU A 75 -15.91 8.91 3.87
N GLU A 76 -16.97 9.73 3.85
CA GLU A 76 -16.92 11.11 3.35
C GLU A 76 -16.08 12.06 4.22
N LEU A 77 -15.68 11.63 5.43
CA LEU A 77 -14.85 12.40 6.35
C LEU A 77 -13.39 11.94 6.34
N LEU A 78 -13.05 10.92 5.55
CA LEU A 78 -11.68 10.48 5.39
C LEU A 78 -10.90 11.45 4.49
N PRO A 79 -9.58 11.61 4.73
CA PRO A 79 -8.72 12.35 3.81
C PRO A 79 -8.77 11.76 2.39
N ALA A 80 -8.71 12.61 1.36
CA ALA A 80 -8.84 12.20 -0.04
C ALA A 80 -7.71 11.27 -0.52
N ASP A 81 -6.56 11.29 0.17
CA ASP A 81 -5.38 10.46 -0.08
C ASP A 81 -5.33 9.20 0.79
N PHE A 82 -6.38 8.92 1.58
CA PHE A 82 -6.41 7.79 2.51
C PHE A 82 -7.03 6.53 1.86
N TYR A 83 -6.26 5.80 1.06
CA TYR A 83 -6.81 4.68 0.26
C TYR A 83 -7.03 3.36 1.00
N HIS A 84 -6.67 3.25 2.28
CA HIS A 84 -6.84 2.00 3.06
C HIS A 84 -8.31 1.61 3.27
N HIS A 85 -9.26 2.54 3.08
CA HIS A 85 -10.69 2.24 3.16
C HIS A 85 -11.24 1.51 1.92
N CYS A 86 -10.54 1.51 0.78
CA CYS A 86 -11.09 1.00 -0.47
C CYS A 86 -11.49 -0.48 -0.40
N LEU A 87 -10.79 -1.30 0.40
CA LEU A 87 -11.18 -2.69 0.62
C LEU A 87 -12.36 -2.85 1.60
N THR A 88 -12.64 -1.82 2.40
CA THR A 88 -13.81 -1.75 3.28
C THR A 88 -15.08 -1.53 2.46
N ASP A 89 -15.02 -0.75 1.37
CA ASP A 89 -16.16 -0.51 0.48
C ASP A 89 -16.63 -1.77 -0.23
N ILE A 90 -15.71 -2.63 -0.65
CA ILE A 90 -16.02 -3.92 -1.28
C ILE A 90 -16.77 -4.85 -0.29
N ARG A 91 -16.51 -4.69 1.02
CA ARG A 91 -17.07 -5.51 2.11
C ARG A 91 -18.18 -4.81 2.91
N SER A 92 -18.50 -3.56 2.60
CA SER A 92 -19.45 -2.73 3.37
C SER A 92 -20.90 -3.24 3.28
N LYS A 93 -21.21 -4.11 2.30
CA LYS A 93 -22.44 -4.92 2.29
C LYS A 93 -22.61 -5.79 3.56
N GLY A 94 -21.55 -5.99 4.33
CA GLY A 94 -21.54 -6.72 5.61
C GLY A 94 -21.56 -5.84 6.89
N GLY A 95 -21.63 -4.51 6.78
CA GLY A 95 -21.77 -3.61 7.94
C GLY A 95 -20.48 -3.28 8.70
N LEU A 96 -19.31 -3.49 8.07
CA LEU A 96 -18.02 -3.02 8.60
C LEU A 96 -18.05 -1.49 8.81
N LYS A 97 -17.31 -1.01 9.82
CA LYS A 97 -17.23 0.43 10.14
C LYS A 97 -15.94 1.04 9.59
N TYR A 98 -16.00 2.31 9.20
CA TYR A 98 -14.80 3.09 8.90
C TYR A 98 -14.17 3.55 10.22
N CYS A 99 -12.88 3.30 10.40
CA CYS A 99 -12.16 3.82 11.56
C CYS A 99 -11.46 5.15 11.22
N THR A 100 -11.18 5.96 12.23
CA THR A 100 -10.41 7.19 12.05
C THR A 100 -8.97 6.87 11.66
N PRO A 101 -8.28 7.77 10.92
CA PRO A 101 -6.86 7.63 10.65
C PRO A 101 -6.02 7.45 11.93
N ASN A 102 -6.42 8.09 13.03
CA ASN A 102 -5.73 7.96 14.33
C ASN A 102 -5.83 6.54 14.91
N MET A 103 -7.02 5.92 14.88
CA MET A 103 -7.18 4.54 15.31
C MET A 103 -6.34 3.60 14.42
N PHE A 104 -6.39 3.79 13.11
CA PHE A 104 -5.59 3.01 12.17
C PHE A 104 -4.09 3.12 12.45
N GLN A 105 -3.56 4.34 12.58
CA GLN A 105 -2.13 4.57 12.86
C GLN A 105 -1.69 3.91 14.17
N PHE A 106 -2.53 3.98 15.21
CA PHE A 106 -2.26 3.33 16.49
C PHE A 106 -2.16 1.80 16.34
N PHE A 107 -3.15 1.16 15.71
CA PHE A 107 -3.14 -0.29 15.51
C PHE A 107 -2.02 -0.76 14.58
N HIS A 108 -1.70 0.03 13.55
CA HIS A 108 -0.57 -0.26 12.66
C HIS A 108 0.77 -0.18 13.41
N ALA A 109 0.95 0.81 14.29
CA ALA A 109 2.13 0.88 15.14
C ALA A 109 2.22 -0.33 16.08
N VAL A 110 1.10 -0.77 16.68
CA VAL A 110 1.06 -1.97 17.52
C VAL A 110 1.47 -3.22 16.72
N GLU A 111 0.95 -3.42 15.51
CA GLU A 111 1.28 -4.56 14.66
C GLU A 111 2.78 -4.60 14.33
N ASN A 112 3.36 -3.45 13.96
CA ASN A 112 4.81 -3.34 13.72
C ASN A 112 5.63 -3.71 14.96
N ASN A 113 5.22 -3.26 16.15
CA ASN A 113 5.88 -3.63 17.40
C ASN A 113 5.76 -5.13 17.74
N VAL A 114 4.68 -5.79 17.32
CA VAL A 114 4.53 -7.25 17.48
C VAL A 114 5.42 -7.99 16.50
N LYS A 115 5.48 -7.53 15.24
CA LYS A 115 6.33 -8.12 14.20
C LYS A 115 7.81 -8.06 14.58
N ASN A 116 8.31 -6.89 14.98
CA ASN A 116 9.70 -6.72 15.38
C ASN A 116 10.09 -7.66 16.54
N ARG A 117 9.19 -7.81 17.53
CA ARG A 117 9.44 -8.74 18.64
C ARG A 117 9.49 -10.20 18.22
N LYS A 118 8.69 -10.63 17.24
CA LYS A 118 8.75 -12.00 16.71
C LYS A 118 10.09 -12.28 16.05
N GLU A 119 10.59 -11.33 15.27
CA GLU A 119 11.89 -11.39 14.60
C GLU A 119 13.06 -11.45 15.62
N GLU A 120 12.97 -10.71 16.73
CA GLU A 120 13.94 -10.78 17.84
C GLU A 120 13.92 -12.14 18.57
N THR A 121 12.75 -12.75 18.69
CA THR A 121 12.58 -14.05 19.38
C THR A 121 12.84 -15.27 18.49
N GLY A 122 13.11 -15.08 17.19
CA GLY A 122 13.44 -16.16 16.25
C GLY A 122 12.35 -17.24 16.12
N SER A 123 11.08 -16.87 16.26
CA SER A 123 9.93 -17.79 16.20
C SER A 123 9.06 -17.59 14.98
#